data_AF-A0A6A7LLR0-F1
#
_entry.id   AF-A0A6A7LLR0-F1
#
_cell.length_a   1.000
_cell.length_b   1.000
_cell.length_c   1.000
_cell.angle_alpha   90.00
_cell.angle_beta   90.00
_cell.angle_gamma   90.00
#
_symmetry.space_group_name_H-M   'P 1'
#
loop_
_entity.id
_entity.type
_entity.pdbx_description
1 polymer ?
#
loop_
_entity_poly.entity_id
_entity_poly.type
_entity_poly.pdbx_seq_one_letter_code
_entity_poly.pdbx_strand_id
1 'polypeptide(L)'
;MVEDSIHSGKYPLSQDDEKRMAGLAHVINRSSSDDLKEEDIKIEVRLKDLYVLNNYIQSIQHLPGVIEIDALDSFKMLSRRVGRIEKSNVSLQR
;
A
#
# COMPACT_ATOMS: atom_id res chain seq x y z
N MET A 1 2.19 -7.36 10.72
CA MET A 1 2.16 -5.96 10.22
C MET A 1 1.14 -5.88 9.08
N VAL A 2 0.76 -4.69 8.61
CA VAL A 2 -0.25 -4.55 7.52
C VAL A 2 0.22 -5.22 6.23
N GLU A 3 1.53 -5.19 5.94
CA GLU A 3 2.16 -5.92 4.83
C GLU A 3 1.86 -7.43 4.90
N ASP A 4 2.18 -8.08 6.03
CA ASP A 4 1.88 -9.51 6.23
C ASP A 4 0.38 -9.82 6.08
N SER A 5 -0.48 -8.89 6.48
CA SER A 5 -1.93 -9.03 6.37
C SER A 5 -2.41 -8.96 4.91
N ILE A 6 -1.76 -8.15 4.08
CA ILE A 6 -1.97 -8.12 2.62
C ILE A 6 -1.48 -9.44 2.01
N HIS A 7 -0.26 -9.89 2.35
CA HIS A 7 0.35 -11.10 1.79
C HIS A 7 -0.43 -12.36 2.13
N SER A 8 -0.91 -12.47 3.37
CA SER A 8 -1.67 -13.63 3.87
C SER A 8 -3.13 -13.65 3.41
N GLY A 9 -3.63 -12.60 2.73
CA GLY A 9 -5.01 -12.53 2.30
C GLY A 9 -6.00 -12.26 3.43
N LYS A 10 -5.56 -11.67 4.55
CA LYS A 10 -6.44 -11.26 5.66
C LYS A 10 -7.51 -10.27 5.19
N TYR A 11 -7.20 -9.43 4.21
CA TYR A 11 -8.13 -8.46 3.65
C TYR A 11 -8.82 -8.99 2.38
N PRO A 12 -10.10 -8.64 2.16
CA PRO A 12 -10.78 -8.98 0.93
C PRO A 12 -10.16 -8.19 -0.24
N LEU A 13 -9.54 -8.92 -1.17
CA LEU A 13 -9.06 -8.43 -2.46
C LEU A 13 -10.06 -8.83 -3.54
N SER A 14 -10.66 -7.82 -4.17
CA SER A 14 -11.83 -8.00 -5.05
C SER A 14 -11.43 -8.20 -6.51
N GLN A 15 -10.27 -7.69 -6.91
CA GLN A 15 -9.80 -7.72 -8.28
C GLN A 15 -8.65 -8.71 -8.46
N ASP A 16 -8.57 -9.35 -9.62
CA ASP A 16 -7.51 -10.32 -9.91
C ASP A 16 -6.12 -9.68 -9.91
N ASP A 17 -6.02 -8.42 -10.36
CA ASP A 17 -4.79 -7.63 -10.29
C ASP A 17 -4.34 -7.42 -8.84
N GLU A 18 -5.26 -7.17 -7.90
CA GLU A 18 -4.95 -7.05 -6.46
C GLU A 18 -4.43 -8.38 -5.91
N LYS A 19 -5.14 -9.50 -6.16
CA LYS A 19 -4.74 -10.83 -5.67
C LYS A 19 -3.37 -11.25 -6.18
N ARG A 20 -3.13 -11.08 -7.49
CA ARG A 20 -1.86 -11.42 -8.15
C ARG A 20 -0.68 -10.61 -7.60
N MET A 21 -0.93 -9.37 -7.19
CA MET A 21 0.11 -8.44 -6.75
C MET A 21 0.30 -8.41 -5.23
N ALA A 22 -0.53 -9.08 -4.44
CA ALA A 22 -0.49 -9.05 -2.98
C ALA A 22 0.90 -9.37 -2.41
N GLY A 23 1.54 -10.43 -2.90
CA GLY A 23 2.90 -10.82 -2.46
C GLY A 23 4.04 -9.90 -2.91
N LEU A 24 3.74 -8.83 -3.66
CA LEU A 24 4.71 -7.82 -4.09
C LEU A 24 4.54 -6.49 -3.35
N ALA A 25 3.54 -6.39 -2.46
CA ALA A 25 3.28 -5.19 -1.69
C ALA A 25 4.37 -5.00 -0.63
N HIS A 26 4.85 -3.76 -0.49
CA HIS A 26 5.70 -3.35 0.61
C HIS A 26 5.08 -2.18 1.37
N VAL A 27 5.11 -2.24 2.70
CA VAL A 27 4.68 -1.15 3.58
C VAL A 27 5.85 -0.76 4.48
N ILE A 28 6.41 0.41 4.20
CA ILE A 28 7.66 0.88 4.78
C ILE A 28 7.37 2.07 5.68
N ASN A 29 7.79 1.99 6.93
CA ASN A 29 7.85 3.18 7.78
C ASN A 29 9.07 4.04 7.38
N ARG A 30 8.81 5.29 7.03
CA ARG A 30 9.80 6.30 6.63
C ARG A 30 10.02 7.37 7.70
N SER A 31 9.32 7.25 8.82
CA SER A 31 9.53 8.09 10.02
C SER A 31 10.90 7.79 10.64
N SER A 32 11.38 8.65 11.54
CA SER A 32 12.64 8.38 12.25
C SER A 32 12.50 7.33 13.36
N SER A 33 11.27 6.99 13.75
CA SER A 33 10.94 5.96 14.75
C SER A 33 9.81 5.03 14.31
N ASP A 34 9.86 3.79 14.79
CA ASP A 34 8.87 2.75 14.56
C ASP A 34 7.69 2.76 15.54
N ASP A 35 7.77 3.54 16.61
CA ASP A 35 6.76 3.53 17.67
C ASP A 35 5.56 4.45 17.38
N LEU A 36 5.53 5.11 16.22
CA LEU A 36 4.47 6.04 15.79
C LEU A 36 4.21 7.16 16.81
N LYS A 37 5.22 7.56 17.59
CA LYS A 37 5.12 8.65 18.57
C LYS A 37 5.68 9.98 18.10
N GLU A 38 6.09 10.06 16.84
CA GLU A 38 6.65 11.26 16.26
C GLU A 38 5.57 12.19 15.71
N GLU A 39 5.91 13.48 15.58
CA GLU A 39 4.98 14.48 15.04
C GLU A 39 4.78 14.32 13.52
N ASP A 40 5.75 13.73 12.81
CA ASP A 40 5.77 13.59 11.36
C ASP A 40 5.93 12.11 10.95
N ILE A 41 4.81 11.39 10.98
CA ILE A 41 4.77 9.95 10.69
C ILE A 41 4.57 9.75 9.20
N LYS A 42 5.45 8.98 8.56
CA LYS A 42 5.45 8.74 7.12
C LYS A 42 5.40 7.27 6.81
N ILE A 43 4.34 6.85 6.13
CA ILE A 43 4.17 5.45 5.70
C ILE A 43 4.16 5.41 4.18
N GLU A 44 5.12 4.70 3.61
CA GLU A 44 5.19 4.45 2.18
C GLU A 44 4.57 3.08 1.86
N VAL A 45 3.59 3.04 0.97
CA VAL A 45 3.13 1.80 0.34
C VAL A 45 3.71 1.74 -1.06
N ARG A 46 4.47 0.69 -1.34
CA ARG A 46 5.15 0.47 -2.61
C ARG A 46 4.65 -0.80 -3.28
N LEU A 47 4.52 -0.72 -4.60
CA LEU A 47 4.23 -1.86 -5.46
C LEU A 47 4.99 -1.71 -6.77
N LYS A 48 5.98 -2.59 -7.00
CA LYS A 48 6.95 -2.46 -8.10
C LYS A 48 7.62 -1.08 -8.07
N ASP A 49 7.57 -0.35 -9.18
CA ASP A 49 8.18 0.98 -9.35
C ASP A 49 7.26 2.14 -8.94
N LEU A 50 6.06 1.85 -8.40
CA LEU A 50 5.10 2.84 -7.95
C LEU A 50 5.01 2.87 -6.43
N TYR A 51 4.78 4.05 -5.86
CA TYR A 51 4.56 4.19 -4.43
C TYR A 51 3.55 5.30 -4.11
N VAL A 52 2.97 5.22 -2.92
CA VAL A 52 2.18 6.26 -2.27
C VAL A 52 2.84 6.55 -0.93
N LEU A 53 3.06 7.82 -0.62
CA LEU A 53 3.57 8.25 0.69
C LEU A 53 2.45 8.97 1.43
N ASN A 54 1.98 8.36 2.52
CA ASN A 54 0.98 8.96 3.41
C ASN A 54 1.70 9.56 4.62
N ASN A 55 1.34 10.80 4.96
CA ASN A 55 1.87 11.51 6.11
C ASN A 55 0.76 11.67 7.15
N TYR A 56 1.10 11.47 8.42
CA TYR A 56 0.16 11.51 9.53
C TYR A 56 0.71 12.34 10.67
N ILE A 57 -0.21 12.89 11.45
CA ILE A 57 0.07 13.53 12.73
C ILE A 57 -0.30 12.59 13.86
N GLN A 58 0.49 12.60 14.94
CA GLN A 58 0.30 11.71 16.09
C GLN A 58 -1.06 11.86 16.77
N SER A 59 -1.66 13.05 16.69
CA SER A 59 -2.93 13.37 17.36
C SER A 59 -4.17 12.73 16.73
N ILE A 60 -4.02 12.00 15.61
CA ILE A 60 -5.14 11.26 15.00
C ILE A 60 -5.61 10.16 15.95
N GLN A 61 -6.90 10.18 16.27
CA GLN A 61 -7.50 9.13 17.08
C GLN A 61 -7.46 7.79 16.32
N HIS A 62 -7.03 6.72 17.00
CA HIS A 62 -6.88 5.39 16.40
C HIS A 62 -5.90 5.34 15.22
N LEU A 63 -4.84 6.16 15.26
CA LEU A 63 -3.83 6.26 14.19
C LEU A 63 -3.34 4.91 13.62
N PRO A 64 -3.04 3.86 14.41
CA PRO A 64 -2.66 2.57 13.83
C PRO A 64 -3.70 1.96 12.88
N GLY A 65 -4.99 2.09 13.21
CA GLY A 65 -6.07 1.60 12.36
C GLY A 65 -6.27 2.45 11.11
N VAL A 66 -6.04 3.76 11.21
CA VAL A 66 -6.03 4.67 10.05
C VAL A 66 -4.91 4.30 9.08
N ILE A 67 -3.70 4.11 9.59
CA ILE A 67 -2.54 3.66 8.81
C ILE A 67 -2.83 2.31 8.13
N GLU A 68 -3.46 1.37 8.84
CA GLU A 68 -3.82 0.06 8.29
C GLU A 68 -4.78 0.17 7.09
N ILE A 69 -5.83 0.99 7.21
CA ILE A 69 -6.83 1.21 6.15
C ILE A 69 -6.21 1.94 4.96
N ASP A 70 -5.50 3.04 5.21
CA ASP A 70 -4.89 3.85 4.15
C ASP A 70 -3.81 3.07 3.41
N ALA A 71 -3.07 2.20 4.10
CA ALA A 71 -2.10 1.34 3.45
C ALA A 71 -2.76 0.31 2.52
N LEU A 72 -3.87 -0.31 2.96
CA LEU A 72 -4.65 -1.23 2.13
C LEU A 72 -5.24 -0.53 0.90
N ASP A 73 -5.80 0.67 1.06
CA ASP A 73 -6.38 1.43 -0.03
C ASP A 73 -5.31 1.90 -1.03
N SER A 74 -4.16 2.35 -0.53
CA SER A 74 -2.98 2.67 -1.35
C SER A 74 -2.54 1.45 -2.18
N PHE A 75 -2.47 0.27 -1.56
CA PHE A 75 -2.15 -0.97 -2.26
C PHE A 75 -3.17 -1.30 -3.37
N LYS A 76 -4.48 -1.22 -3.09
CA LYS A 76 -5.53 -1.48 -4.09
C LYS A 76 -5.48 -0.47 -5.24
N MET A 77 -5.22 0.80 -4.93
CA MET A 77 -5.03 1.83 -5.94
C MET A 77 -3.82 1.54 -6.84
N LEU A 78 -2.67 1.21 -6.24
CA LEU A 78 -1.45 0.87 -6.97
C LEU A 78 -1.64 -0.37 -7.84
N SER A 79 -2.26 -1.43 -7.31
CA SER A 79 -2.55 -2.68 -8.04
C SER A 79 -3.36 -2.41 -9.32
N ARG A 80 -4.41 -1.58 -9.20
CA ARG A 80 -5.22 -1.14 -10.35
C ARG A 80 -4.41 -0.34 -11.36
N ARG A 81 -3.48 0.51 -10.90
CA ARG A 81 -2.64 1.32 -11.78
C ARG A 81 -1.63 0.47 -12.54
N VAL A 82 -0.94 -0.45 -11.86
CA VAL A 82 -0.02 -1.41 -12.49
C VAL A 82 -0.76 -2.27 -13.50
N GLY A 83 -1.92 -2.82 -13.15
CA GLY A 83 -2.73 -3.64 -14.06
C GLY A 83 -3.11 -2.92 -15.36
N ARG A 84 -3.41 -1.61 -15.30
CA ARG A 84 -3.66 -0.79 -16.49
C ARG A 84 -2.40 -0.55 -17.33
N ILE A 85 -1.26 -0.32 -16.70
CA ILE A 85 0.02 -0.11 -17.40
C ILE A 85 0.43 -1.39 -18.15
N GLU A 86 0.36 -2.54 -17.50
CA GLU A 86 0.67 -3.84 -18.12
C GLU A 86 -0.22 -4.11 -19.34
N LYS A 87 -1.52 -3.88 -19.23
CA LYS A 87 -2.48 -4.04 -20.35
C LYS A 87 -2.18 -3.08 -21.50
N SER A 88 -1.82 -1.84 -21.21
CA SER A 88 -1.48 -0.83 -22.22
C SER A 88 -0.19 -1.18 -22.98
N ASN A 89 0.81 -1.72 -22.29
CA ASN A 89 2.06 -2.15 -22.91
C ASN A 89 1.85 -3.36 -23.83
N VAL A 90 0.96 -4.28 -23.47
CA VAL A 90 0.59 -5.43 -24.33
C VAL A 90 -0.14 -4.98 -25.60
N SER A 91 -0.96 -3.93 -25.53
CA SER A 91 -1.67 -3.40 -26.72
C SER A 91 -0.78 -2.66 -27.73
N LEU A 92 0.42 -2.23 -27.34
CA LEU A 92 1.37 -1.54 -28.22
C LEU A 92 2.28 -2.49 -29.02
N GLN A 93 2.27 -3.79 -28.70
CA GLN A 93 3.11 -4.81 -29.35
C GLN A 93 2.34 -5.72 -30.31
N ARG A 94 1.06 -5.44 -30.57
CA ARG A 94 0.23 -6.13 -31.58
C ARG A 94 -0.08 -5.18 -32.72
#